data_AF-A0AAV6YIF1-F1
#
_entry.id   AF-A0AAV6YIF1-F1
#
_cell.length_a   1.000
_cell.length_b   1.000
_cell.length_c   1.000
_cell.angle_alpha   90.00
_cell.angle_beta   90.00
_cell.angle_gamma   90.00
#
_symmetry.space_group_name_H-M   'P 1'
#
loop_
_entity.id
_entity.type
_entity.pdbx_description
1 polymer ?
#
loop_
_entity_poly.entity_id
_entity_poly.type
_entity_poly.pdbx_seq_one_letter_code
_entity_poly.pdbx_strand_id
1 'polypeptide(L)'
;MSRAVHGVSGVRALGYQELLQALTSSERQCAETIVSMGYSYEHVMRAMQKQGQNVEQVLEYLFIQSQLCEKGFDPLLVDEALEMYQCSEEK
;
A
#
# COMPACT_ATOMS: atom_id res chain seq x y z
N MET A 1 2.17 30.57 -9.74
CA MET A 1 3.57 30.29 -10.13
C MET A 1 4.08 29.19 -9.22
N SER A 2 4.36 28.04 -9.83
CA SER A 2 5.17 26.90 -9.35
C SER A 2 4.92 26.33 -7.95
N ARG A 3 4.05 25.29 -7.88
CA ARG A 3 4.28 24.18 -6.94
C ARG A 3 5.41 23.33 -7.51
N ALA A 4 6.63 23.62 -7.09
CA ALA A 4 7.78 22.75 -7.30
C ALA A 4 8.15 22.17 -5.94
N VAL A 5 7.84 20.89 -5.74
CA VAL A 5 8.64 19.88 -5.06
C VAL A 5 7.82 18.60 -5.13
N HIS A 6 8.31 17.59 -5.84
CA HIS A 6 8.15 16.17 -5.49
C HIS A 6 9.20 15.42 -6.29
N GLY A 7 10.46 15.64 -5.91
CA GLY A 7 11.49 14.64 -6.12
C GLY A 7 11.33 13.60 -5.02
N VAL A 8 10.53 12.56 -5.30
CA VAL A 8 10.42 11.38 -4.41
C VAL A 8 11.63 10.49 -4.65
N SER A 9 12.75 10.83 -4.02
CA SER A 9 13.93 9.95 -3.97
C SER A 9 14.46 9.94 -2.55
N GLY A 10 14.07 8.90 -1.81
CA GLY A 10 14.56 8.64 -0.46
C GLY A 10 13.44 8.24 0.49
N VAL A 11 13.21 6.94 0.61
CA VAL A 11 12.48 6.32 1.72
C VAL A 11 13.28 6.48 3.03
N ARG A 12 13.46 7.71 3.51
CA ARG A 12 14.03 8.00 4.84
C ARG A 12 12.87 8.35 5.76
N ALA A 13 12.39 7.36 6.51
CA ALA A 13 11.54 7.48 7.70
C ALA A 13 10.89 8.86 7.91
N LEU A 14 9.98 9.23 7.00
CA LEU A 14 9.13 10.40 7.20
C LEU A 14 8.19 10.07 8.34
N GLY A 15 8.02 10.98 9.30
CA GLY A 15 7.12 10.74 10.42
C GLY A 15 5.71 10.42 9.89
N TYR A 16 4.96 9.58 10.60
CA TYR A 16 3.57 9.21 10.28
C TYR A 16 2.73 10.40 9.80
N GLN A 17 2.93 11.57 10.42
CA GLN A 17 2.25 12.82 10.10
C GLN A 17 2.60 13.42 8.73
N GLU A 18 3.86 13.33 8.28
CA GLU A 18 4.27 13.78 6.94
C GLU A 18 3.75 12.83 5.85
N LEU A 19 3.75 11.53 6.14
CA LEU A 19 3.15 10.51 5.27
C LEU A 19 1.65 10.79 5.06
N LEU A 20 0.92 11.07 6.15
CA LEU A 20 -0.49 11.45 6.06
C LEU A 20 -0.72 12.75 5.29
N GLN A 21 0.18 13.74 5.41
CA GLN A 21 0.08 15.00 4.67
C GLN A 21 0.41 14.86 3.18
N ALA A 22 1.23 13.88 2.82
CA ALA A 22 1.53 13.55 1.44
C ALA A 22 0.35 12.84 0.72
N LEU A 23 -0.54 12.18 1.47
CA LEU A 23 -1.72 11.52 0.91
C LEU A 23 -2.76 12.51 0.40
N THR A 24 -3.31 12.19 -0.77
CA THR A 24 -4.50 12.80 -1.34
C THR A 24 -5.76 12.40 -0.57
N SER A 25 -6.86 13.13 -0.77
CA SER A 25 -8.15 12.83 -0.12
C SER A 25 -8.63 11.40 -0.41
N SER A 26 -8.44 10.93 -1.64
CA SER A 26 -8.82 9.57 -2.05
C SER A 26 -7.99 8.50 -1.33
N GLU A 27 -6.68 8.72 -1.20
CA GLU A 27 -5.79 7.81 -0.48
C GLU A 27 -6.15 7.73 1.00
N ARG A 28 -6.37 8.88 1.67
CA ARG A 28 -6.82 8.86 3.06
C ARG A 28 -8.14 8.12 3.24
N GLN A 29 -9.10 8.35 2.36
CA GLN A 29 -10.40 7.69 2.47
C GLN A 29 -10.28 6.17 2.28
N CYS A 30 -9.42 5.72 1.36
CA CYS A 30 -9.09 4.30 1.20
C CYS A 30 -8.46 3.75 2.49
N ALA A 31 -7.44 4.43 3.02
CA ALA A 31 -6.75 4.00 4.23
C ALA A 31 -7.69 3.92 5.44
N GLU A 32 -8.49 4.96 5.68
CA GLU A 32 -9.47 5.02 6.78
C GLU A 32 -10.51 3.91 6.66
N THR A 33 -11.00 3.62 5.45
CA THR A 33 -11.96 2.54 5.22
C THR A 33 -11.40 1.20 5.66
N ILE A 34 -10.16 0.90 5.26
CA ILE A 34 -9.51 -0.39 5.55
C ILE A 34 -9.08 -0.47 7.02
N VAL A 35 -8.59 0.63 7.59
CA VAL A 35 -8.26 0.70 9.03
C VAL A 35 -9.52 0.54 9.89
N SER A 36 -10.66 1.08 9.45
CA SER A 36 -11.96 0.86 10.11
C SER A 36 -12.40 -0.61 10.08
N MET A 37 -11.85 -1.45 9.19
CA MET A 37 -12.08 -2.90 9.18
C MET A 37 -11.17 -3.66 10.16
N GLY A 38 -10.21 -2.98 10.81
CA GLY A 38 -9.32 -3.56 11.81
C GLY A 38 -7.87 -3.77 11.34
N TYR A 39 -7.52 -3.32 10.14
CA TYR A 39 -6.14 -3.39 9.65
C TYR A 39 -5.27 -2.27 10.22
N SER A 40 -3.98 -2.55 10.41
CA SER A 40 -3.02 -1.56 10.89
C SER A 40 -2.65 -0.57 9.78
N TYR A 41 -2.58 0.72 10.12
CA TYR A 41 -2.26 1.79 9.18
C TYR A 41 -0.94 1.55 8.43
N GLU A 42 0.07 0.96 9.09
CA GLU A 42 1.34 0.58 8.48
C GLU A 42 1.18 -0.40 7.31
N HIS A 43 0.44 -1.49 7.54
CA HIS A 43 0.16 -2.49 6.51
C HIS A 43 -0.66 -1.89 5.36
N VAL A 44 -1.67 -1.09 5.69
CA VAL A 44 -2.51 -0.42 4.69
C VAL A 44 -1.70 0.53 3.83
N MET A 45 -0.83 1.34 4.42
CA MET A 45 0.05 2.24 3.69
C MET A 45 1.03 1.50 2.78
N ARG A 46 1.62 0.39 3.25
CA ARG A 46 2.50 -0.45 2.44
C ARG A 46 1.74 -1.05 1.26
N ALA A 47 0.56 -1.62 1.50
CA ALA A 47 -0.27 -2.20 0.45
C ALA A 47 -0.73 -1.13 -0.55
N MET A 48 -1.11 0.07 -0.10
CA MET A 48 -1.48 1.17 -0.98
C MET A 48 -0.31 1.68 -1.85
N GLN A 49 0.93 1.62 -1.38
CA GLN A 49 2.08 1.96 -2.22
C GLN A 49 2.28 0.98 -3.38
N LYS A 50 1.82 -0.27 -3.22
CA LYS A 50 1.93 -1.34 -4.22
C LYS A 50 0.70 -1.38 -5.14
N GLN A 51 -0.49 -1.38 -4.55
CA GLN A 51 -1.79 -1.54 -5.22
C GLN A 51 -2.41 -0.22 -5.69
N GLY A 52 -1.93 0.90 -5.15
CA GLY A 52 -2.56 2.21 -5.31
C GLY A 52 -3.70 2.45 -4.31
N GLN A 53 -4.69 3.24 -4.73
CA GLN A 53 -5.77 3.74 -3.86
C GLN A 53 -7.09 2.95 -4.01
N ASN A 54 -7.05 1.76 -4.61
CA ASN A 54 -8.23 0.90 -4.76
C ASN A 54 -8.43 0.02 -3.51
N VAL A 55 -9.56 0.19 -2.81
CA VAL A 55 -9.83 -0.52 -1.55
C VAL A 55 -9.83 -2.04 -1.73
N GLU A 56 -10.44 -2.56 -2.79
CA GLU A 56 -10.53 -3.99 -3.04
C GLU A 56 -9.14 -4.60 -3.28
N GLN A 57 -8.32 -3.97 -4.13
CA GLN A 57 -6.96 -4.45 -4.40
C GLN A 57 -6.06 -4.39 -3.16
N VAL A 58 -6.15 -3.30 -2.39
CA VAL A 58 -5.37 -3.16 -1.15
C VAL A 58 -5.78 -4.25 -0.14
N LEU A 59 -7.07 -4.51 0.02
CA LEU A 59 -7.58 -5.57 0.88
C LEU A 59 -7.13 -6.96 0.40
N GLU A 60 -7.22 -7.22 -0.90
CA GLU A 60 -6.80 -8.49 -1.50
C GLU A 60 -5.30 -8.73 -1.27
N TYR A 61 -4.45 -7.72 -1.48
CA TYR A 61 -3.03 -7.78 -1.19
C TYR A 61 -2.75 -8.11 0.28
N LEU A 62 -3.40 -7.39 1.20
CA LEU A 62 -3.23 -7.61 2.64
C LEU A 62 -3.66 -9.03 3.04
N PHE A 63 -4.77 -9.50 2.47
CA PHE A 63 -5.29 -10.82 2.74
C PHE A 63 -4.37 -11.92 2.21
N ILE A 64 -3.95 -11.86 0.95
CA ILE A 64 -3.04 -12.84 0.36
C ILE A 64 -1.69 -12.83 1.08
N GLN A 65 -1.15 -11.64 1.39
CA GLN A 65 0.10 -11.52 2.14
C GLN A 65 0.01 -12.19 3.51
N SER A 66 -1.06 -11.92 4.26
CA SER A 66 -1.30 -12.55 5.56
C SER A 66 -1.42 -14.07 5.44
N GLN A 67 -2.23 -14.56 4.49
CA GLN A 67 -2.48 -15.98 4.28
C GLN A 67 -1.21 -16.74 3.89
N LEU A 68 -0.35 -16.16 3.04
CA LEU A 68 0.89 -16.79 2.63
C LEU A 68 1.96 -16.72 3.73
N CYS A 69 2.04 -15.62 4.47
CA CYS A 69 2.90 -15.54 5.65
C CYS A 69 2.50 -16.60 6.70
N GLU A 70 1.21 -16.83 6.94
CA GLU A 70 0.72 -17.89 7.84
C GLU A 70 1.07 -19.30 7.35
N LYS A 71 1.23 -19.49 6.04
CA LYS A 71 1.69 -20.75 5.44
C LYS A 71 3.21 -20.95 5.54
N GLY A 72 3.94 -19.94 6.03
CA GLY A 72 5.40 -19.97 6.15
C GLY A 72 6.14 -19.53 4.90
N PHE A 73 5.48 -18.84 3.96
CA PHE A 73 6.16 -18.21 2.83
C PHE A 73 6.91 -16.96 3.29
N ASP A 74 8.04 -16.69 2.64
CA ASP A 74 8.81 -15.49 2.90
C ASP A 74 8.03 -14.26 2.41
N PRO A 75 7.82 -13.22 3.25
CA PRO A 75 7.10 -12.02 2.86
C PRO A 75 7.66 -11.34 1.60
N LEU A 76 8.97 -11.48 1.32
CA LEU A 76 9.58 -10.98 0.09
C LEU A 76 9.06 -11.72 -1.16
N LEU A 77 8.99 -13.05 -1.10
CA LEU A 77 8.48 -13.88 -2.20
C LEU A 77 6.99 -13.63 -2.44
N VAL A 78 6.25 -13.38 -1.37
CA VAL A 78 4.82 -13.05 -1.46
C VAL A 78 4.63 -11.70 -2.13
N ASP A 79 5.41 -10.69 -1.73
CA ASP A 79 5.44 -9.38 -2.39
C ASP A 79 5.74 -9.51 -3.90
N GLU A 80 6.79 -10.25 -4.27
CA GLU A 80 7.15 -10.47 -5.68
C GLU A 80 6.05 -11.19 -6.47
N ALA A 81 5.43 -12.23 -5.88
CA ALA A 81 4.36 -12.96 -6.53
C ALA A 81 3.12 -12.09 -6.77
N LEU A 82 2.78 -11.24 -5.80
CA LEU A 82 1.65 -10.31 -5.89
C LEU A 82 1.89 -9.24 -6.96
N GLU A 83 3.11 -8.69 -7.05
CA GLU A 83 3.48 -7.73 -8.10
C GLU A 83 3.39 -8.33 -9.50
N MET A 84 3.89 -9.56 -9.69
CA MET A 84 3.82 -10.25 -10.98
C MET A 84 2.39 -10.53 -11.43
N TYR A 85 1.49 -10.85 -10.49
CA TYR A 85 0.10 -11.18 -10.81
C TYR A 85 -0.66 -9.95 -11.34
N GLN A 86 -0.37 -8.76 -10.79
CA GLN A 86 -1.04 -7.51 -11.17
C GLN A 86 -0.54 -6.91 -12.48
N CYS A 87 0.71 -7.19 -12.86
CA CYS A 87 1.21 -6.82 -14.19
C CYS A 87 0.64 -7.68 -15.33
N SER A 88 -0.18 -8.69 -15.05
CA SER A 88 -0.69 -9.63 -16.05
C SER A 88 -2.08 -9.27 -16.62
N GLU A 89 -2.74 -8.21 -16.13
CA GLU A 89 -3.93 -7.65 -16.79
C GLU A 89 -3.52 -6.68 -17.91
N GLU A 90 -2.78 -7.16 -18.91
CA GLU A 90 -2.74 -6.53 -20.22
C GLU A 90 -3.90 -7.11 -21.04
N LYS A 91 -5.02 -6.40 -21.08
CA LYS A 91 -6.08 -6.63 -22.07
C LYS A 91 -6.69 -5.35 -22.60
#